data_AF-S3MBM7-F1
#
_entry.id   AF-S3MBM7-F1
#
_cell.length_a   1.000
_cell.length_b   1.000
_cell.length_c   1.000
_cell.angle_alpha   90.00
_cell.angle_beta   90.00
_cell.angle_gamma   90.00
#
_symmetry.space_group_name_H-M   'P 1'
#
loop_
_entity.id
_entity.type
_entity.pdbx_description
1 polymer ?
#
loop_
_entity_poly.entity_id
_entity_poly.type
_entity_poly.pdbx_seq_one_letter_code
_entity_poly.pdbx_strand_id
1 'polypeptide(L)'
;MTEQQEKQRRYALAKSGGVCEVCGQRPLCGALQGAHRIGNTKSNRAKYGDFIIDHILNIGMTCSLRCNDALDISRNEGACIALCKAIYEREALKYQTGRQ
;
A
#
# COMPACT_ATOMS: atom_id res chain seq x y z
N MET A 1 0.44 -5.33 16.65
CA MET A 1 -0.06 -5.31 15.25
C MET A 1 -1.53 -5.65 15.30
N THR A 2 -2.38 -4.90 14.61
CA THR A 2 -3.80 -5.26 14.49
C THR A 2 -3.98 -6.31 13.40
N GLU A 3 -5.07 -7.07 13.43
CA GLU A 3 -5.40 -8.08 12.41
C GLU A 3 -5.41 -7.49 10.98
N GLN A 4 -5.88 -6.24 10.87
CA GLN A 4 -5.88 -5.50 9.61
C GLN A 4 -4.46 -5.24 9.09
N GLN A 5 -3.53 -4.85 9.96
CA GLN A 5 -2.12 -4.62 9.60
C GLN A 5 -1.42 -5.92 9.20
N GLU A 6 -1.78 -7.05 9.82
CA GLU A 6 -1.27 -8.37 9.42
C GLU A 6 -1.81 -8.81 8.06
N LYS A 7 -3.10 -8.56 7.78
CA LYS A 7 -3.72 -8.84 6.47
C LYS A 7 -3.07 -8.03 5.36
N GLN A 8 -2.83 -6.73 5.61
CA GLN A 8 -2.10 -5.84 4.70
C GLN A 8 -0.70 -6.37 4.38
N ARG A 9 0.07 -6.73 5.42
CA ARG A 9 1.43 -7.28 5.25
C ARG A 9 1.44 -8.59 4.46
N ARG A 10 0.52 -9.52 4.77
CA ARG A 10 0.41 -10.79 4.04
C ARG A 10 0.07 -10.56 2.56
N TYR A 11 -0.84 -9.64 2.27
CA TYR A 11 -1.20 -9.31 0.90
C TYR A 11 -0.01 -8.72 0.13
N ALA A 12 0.70 -7.76 0.72
CA ALA A 12 1.86 -7.15 0.09
C ALA A 12 3.01 -8.15 -0.12
N LEU A 13 3.24 -9.06 0.85
CA LEU A 13 4.22 -10.14 0.70
C LEU A 13 3.86 -11.09 -0.46
N ALA A 14 2.59 -11.49 -0.56
CA ALA A 14 2.13 -12.37 -1.63
C ALA A 14 2.23 -11.69 -3.01
N LYS A 15 1.83 -10.41 -3.11
CA LYS A 15 1.89 -9.64 -4.35
C LYS A 15 3.32 -9.41 -4.83
N SER A 16 4.23 -9.11 -3.90
CA SER A 16 5.64 -8.86 -4.22
C SER A 16 6.45 -10.12 -4.49
N GLY A 17 5.94 -11.32 -4.17
CA GLY A 17 6.73 -12.56 -4.26
C GLY A 17 7.94 -12.56 -3.33
N GLY A 18 7.92 -11.75 -2.27
CA GLY A 18 9.04 -11.61 -1.33
C GLY A 18 10.20 -10.74 -1.84
N VAL A 19 10.01 -9.95 -2.91
CA VAL A 19 11.00 -8.96 -3.35
C VAL A 19 10.63 -7.55 -2.89
N CYS A 20 11.62 -6.68 -2.75
CA CYS A 20 11.37 -5.26 -2.55
C CYS A 20 10.79 -4.65 -3.84
N GLU A 21 9.70 -3.90 -3.72
CA GLU A 21 9.05 -3.24 -4.86
C GLU A 21 9.84 -2.05 -5.41
N VAL A 22 10.81 -1.54 -4.65
CA VAL A 22 11.65 -0.40 -5.06
C VAL A 22 12.93 -0.88 -5.73
N CYS A 23 13.69 -1.78 -5.10
CA CYS A 23 15.00 -2.19 -5.59
C CYS A 23 15.05 -3.60 -6.19
N GLY A 24 13.95 -4.36 -6.14
CA GLY A 24 13.86 -5.72 -6.68
C GLY A 24 14.63 -6.79 -5.89
N GLN A 25 15.41 -6.40 -4.87
CA GLN A 25 16.19 -7.34 -4.07
C GLN A 25 15.28 -8.24 -3.24
N ARG A 26 15.69 -9.50 -3.07
CA ARG A 26 15.13 -10.41 -2.05
C ARG A 26 15.84 -10.11 -0.73
N PRO A 27 15.23 -9.39 0.21
CA PRO A 27 15.83 -9.22 1.52
C PRO A 27 16.08 -10.58 2.20
N LEU A 28 17.28 -10.73 2.74
CA LEU A 28 17.60 -11.79 3.69
C LEU A 28 16.67 -11.67 4.91
N CYS A 29 16.28 -12.82 5.46
CA CYS A 29 15.30 -13.05 6.52
C CYS A 29 15.04 -11.85 7.44
N GLY A 30 13.78 -11.39 7.53
CA GLY A 30 13.31 -10.44 8.54
C GLY A 30 13.36 -8.96 8.18
N ALA A 31 14.02 -8.55 7.08
CA ALA A 31 14.14 -7.14 6.70
C ALA A 31 12.92 -6.57 5.92
N LEU A 32 11.88 -7.39 5.69
CA LEU A 32 10.70 -6.95 4.94
C LEU A 32 9.77 -6.08 5.77
N GLN A 33 9.56 -4.86 5.28
CA GLN A 33 8.68 -3.87 5.86
C GLN A 33 7.45 -3.69 4.95
N GLY A 34 6.26 -3.73 5.56
CA GLY A 34 5.04 -3.24 4.91
C GLY A 34 5.00 -1.72 5.07
N ALA A 35 5.10 -1.00 3.97
CA ALA A 35 5.24 0.45 3.91
C ALA A 35 4.02 1.08 3.23
N HIS A 36 3.55 2.21 3.75
CA HIS A 36 2.47 2.96 3.13
C HIS A 36 3.01 3.80 1.96
N ARG A 37 2.32 3.77 0.81
CA ARG A 37 2.63 4.63 -0.34
C ARG A 37 2.22 6.07 -0.05
N ILE A 38 1.01 6.27 0.43
CA ILE A 38 0.56 7.53 1.03
C ILE A 38 0.77 7.37 2.53
N GLY A 39 1.72 8.12 3.07
CA GLY A 39 2.15 8.01 4.46
C GLY A 39 0.98 8.14 5.45
N ASN A 40 0.98 7.28 6.47
CA ASN A 40 -0.01 7.28 7.54
C ASN A 40 0.25 8.43 8.54
N THR A 41 -0.03 9.66 8.11
CA THR A 41 0.07 10.88 8.92
C THR A 41 -1.31 11.44 9.22
N LYS A 42 -1.42 12.27 10.26
CA LYS A 42 -2.68 12.95 10.61
C LYS A 42 -3.22 13.80 9.44
N SER A 43 -2.33 14.51 8.73
CA SER A 43 -2.71 15.33 7.58
C SER A 43 -3.22 14.49 6.42
N ASN A 44 -2.55 13.37 6.10
CA ASN A 44 -2.99 12.49 5.02
C ASN A 44 -4.29 11.75 5.38
N ARG A 45 -4.49 11.36 6.64
CA ARG A 45 -5.78 10.81 7.11
C ARG A 45 -6.90 11.83 6.98
N ALA A 46 -6.66 13.09 7.33
CA ALA A 46 -7.64 14.16 7.12
C ALA A 46 -7.95 14.40 5.63
N LYS A 47 -6.94 14.29 4.75
CA LYS A 47 -7.10 14.53 3.30
C LYS A 47 -7.77 13.35 2.57
N TYR A 48 -7.39 12.12 2.86
CA TYR A 48 -7.77 10.93 2.06
C TYR A 48 -8.69 9.95 2.81
N GLY A 49 -8.76 10.04 4.14
CA GLY A 49 -9.57 9.15 4.98
C GLY A 49 -8.96 7.78 5.24
N ASP A 50 -9.45 7.11 6.28
CA ASP A 50 -8.98 5.79 6.72
C ASP A 50 -9.17 4.71 5.66
N PHE A 51 -10.25 4.83 4.86
CA PHE A 51 -10.55 3.93 3.75
C PHE A 51 -9.40 3.82 2.75
N ILE A 52 -8.74 4.93 2.43
CA ILE A 52 -7.59 4.95 1.52
C ILE A 52 -6.31 4.57 2.26
N ILE A 53 -6.06 5.18 3.42
CA ILE A 53 -4.81 5.01 4.16
C ILE A 53 -4.61 3.56 4.57
N ASP A 54 -5.65 2.90 5.07
CA ASP A 54 -5.58 1.51 5.54
C ASP A 54 -5.93 0.49 4.44
N HIS A 55 -5.97 0.91 3.18
CA HIS A 55 -6.23 0.00 2.07
C HIS A 55 -5.00 -0.86 1.71
N ILE A 56 -5.22 -2.12 1.34
CA ILE A 56 -4.14 -3.05 0.98
C ILE A 56 -3.29 -2.58 -0.21
N LEU A 57 -3.87 -1.81 -1.15
CA LEU A 57 -3.14 -1.26 -2.29
C LEU A 57 -2.27 -0.06 -1.91
N ASN A 58 -2.55 0.59 -0.78
CA ASN A 58 -1.69 1.62 -0.22
C ASN A 58 -0.46 1.03 0.47
N ILE A 59 -0.34 -0.30 0.56
CA ILE A 59 0.79 -0.98 1.19
C ILE A 59 1.68 -1.60 0.11
N GLY A 60 2.98 -1.44 0.24
CA GLY A 60 3.96 -2.20 -0.52
C GLY A 60 5.10 -2.74 0.32
N MET A 61 5.88 -3.64 -0.27
CA MET A 61 7.00 -4.31 0.41
C MET A 61 8.33 -3.61 0.14
N THR A 62 9.04 -3.27 1.21
CA THR A 62 10.37 -2.64 1.14
C THR A 62 11.38 -3.37 2.02
N CYS A 63 12.66 -3.32 1.66
CA CYS A 63 13.74 -4.01 2.37
C CYS A 63 14.50 -3.12 3.37
N SER A 64 14.23 -1.82 3.39
CA SER A 64 14.97 -0.85 4.20
C SER A 64 14.20 0.46 4.31
N LEU A 65 14.57 1.29 5.29
CA LEU A 65 14.02 2.65 5.43
C LEU A 65 14.25 3.51 4.18
N ARG A 66 15.40 3.36 3.50
CA ARG A 66 15.65 4.05 2.22
C ARG A 66 14.63 3.65 1.14
N CYS A 67 14.30 2.37 1.04
CA CYS A 67 13.29 1.91 0.09
C CYS A 67 11.86 2.28 0.54
N ASN A 68 11.60 2.35 1.84
CA ASN A 68 10.35 2.90 2.37
C ASN A 68 10.18 4.36 1.94
N ASP A 69 11.19 5.21 2.14
CA ASP A 69 11.14 6.63 1.75
C ASP A 69 10.98 6.80 0.24
N ALA A 70 11.64 5.95 -0.57
CA ALA A 70 11.51 5.97 -2.02
C ALA A 70 10.13 5.47 -2.51
N LEU A 71 9.40 4.71 -1.68
CA LEU A 71 8.05 4.25 -1.97
C LEU A 71 6.98 5.30 -1.63
N ASP A 72 7.33 6.30 -0.81
CA ASP A 72 6.42 7.36 -0.38
C ASP A 72 6.09 8.30 -1.55
N ILE A 73 4.83 8.28 -1.97
CA ILE A 73 4.29 9.13 -3.03
C ILE A 73 3.55 10.35 -2.48
N SER A 74 3.53 10.58 -1.17
CA SER A 74 2.70 11.61 -0.52
C SER A 74 2.94 13.03 -1.06
N ARG A 75 4.13 13.29 -1.62
CA ARG A 75 4.51 14.59 -2.22
C ARG A 75 4.22 14.69 -3.73
N ASN A 76 3.68 13.63 -4.34
CA ASN A 76 3.29 13.60 -5.74
C ASN A 76 1.76 13.47 -5.82
N GLU A 77 1.08 14.60 -6.04
CA GLU A 77 -0.38 14.65 -6.04
C GLU A 77 -0.99 13.79 -7.15
N GLY A 78 -0.40 13.78 -8.35
CA GLY A 78 -0.86 12.94 -9.45
C GLY A 78 -0.79 11.46 -9.13
N ALA A 79 0.31 11.00 -8.51
CA ALA A 79 0.46 9.62 -8.07
C ALA A 79 -0.52 9.27 -6.94
N CYS A 80 -0.76 10.19 -5.99
CA CYS A 80 -1.75 10.01 -4.93
C CYS A 80 -3.16 9.84 -5.51
N ILE A 81 -3.56 10.71 -6.43
CA ILE A 81 -4.88 10.65 -7.11
C ILE A 81 -5.03 9.33 -7.88
N ALA A 82 -3.99 8.92 -8.61
CA ALA A 82 -4.00 7.65 -9.34
C ALA A 82 -4.19 6.44 -8.41
N LEU A 83 -3.53 6.44 -7.24
CA LEU A 83 -3.71 5.40 -6.23
C LEU A 83 -5.13 5.41 -5.66
N CYS A 84 -5.67 6.58 -5.30
CA CYS A 84 -7.05 6.70 -4.82
C CYS A 84 -8.04 6.14 -5.84
N LYS A 85 -7.90 6.50 -7.12
CA LYS A 85 -8.73 5.97 -8.22
C LYS A 85 -8.68 4.45 -8.28
N ALA A 86 -7.48 3.87 -8.26
CA ALA A 86 -7.31 2.41 -8.29
C ALA A 86 -7.94 1.71 -7.08
N ILE A 87 -7.90 2.33 -5.89
CA ILE A 87 -8.55 1.82 -4.68
C ILE A 87 -10.08 1.83 -4.86
N TYR A 88 -10.66 2.96 -5.25
CA TYR A 88 -12.10 3.05 -5.46
C TYR A 88 -12.60 2.12 -6.57
N GLU A 89 -11.87 2.01 -7.69
CA GLU A 89 -12.21 1.08 -8.77
C GLU A 89 -12.21 -0.38 -8.28
N ARG A 90 -11.18 -0.79 -7.53
CA ARG A 90 -11.10 -2.14 -6.96
C ARG A 90 -12.24 -2.43 -6.00
N GLU A 91 -12.58 -1.47 -5.15
CA GLU A 91 -13.62 -1.63 -4.13
C GLU A 91 -15.02 -1.61 -4.75
N ALA A 92 -15.24 -0.82 -5.80
CA ALA A 92 -16.49 -0.80 -6.57
C ALA A 92 -16.82 -2.17 -7.18
N LEU A 93 -15.82 -2.95 -7.59
CA LEU A 93 -16.04 -4.31 -8.14
C LEU A 93 -16.80 -5.23 -7.17
N LYS A 94 -16.70 -5.02 -5.85
CA LYS A 94 -17.43 -5.84 -4.85
C LYS A 94 -18.95 -5.64 -4.90
N TYR A 95 -19.38 -4.49 -5.41
CA TYR A 95 -20.79 -4.08 -5.47
C TYR A 95 -21.35 -4.20 -6.88
N GLN A 96 -20.52 -4.57 -7.86
CA GLN A 96 -20.98 -4.94 -9.19
C GLN A 96 -21.55 -6.36 -9.15
N THR A 97 -22.67 -6.54 -8.45
CA THR A 97 -23.51 -7.72 -8.58
C THR A 97 -24.29 -7.60 -9.89
N GLY A 98 -23.86 -8.33 -10.92
CA GLY A 98 -24.64 -8.55 -12.14
C GLY A 98 -24.09 -7.92 -13.41
N ARG A 99 -23.01 -8.48 -13.94
CA ARG A 99 -23.00 -8.89 -15.36
C ARG A 99 -22.53 -10.33 -15.40
N GLN A 100 -23.48 -11.22 -15.69
CA GLN A 100 -23.20 -12.55 -16.24
C GLN A 100 -22.41 -12.39 -17.55
#